data_AF-A0A1Q3PCF3-F1
#
_entry.id   AF-A0A1Q3PCF3-F1
#
_cell.length_a   1.000
_cell.length_b   1.000
_cell.length_c   1.000
_cell.angle_alpha   90.00
_cell.angle_beta   90.00
_cell.angle_gamma   90.00
#
_symmetry.space_group_name_H-M   'P 1'
#
loop_
_entity.id
_entity.type
_entity.pdbx_description
1 polymer ?
#
loop_
_entity_poly.entity_id
_entity_poly.type
_entity_poly.pdbx_seq_one_letter_code
_entity_poly.pdbx_strand_id
1 'polypeptide(L)'
;MKPRLVLRLAALCIAVHLVGHFFGHFSWKETPDPVKQEVIRQMTGPRFEFMGVMRSMGDYFEGYGLILFVVYAMSIALILSAARYADSNHDIARNVLTPIGIGYVAMGAIEFIYFFPFAGSISLVAGLLIILAIFLNG
;
A
#
# COMPACT_ATOMS: atom_id res chain seq x y z
N MET A 1 3.37 25.18 -5.81
CA MET A 1 3.53 24.49 -4.51
C MET A 1 4.94 23.93 -4.43
N LYS A 2 5.58 23.87 -3.25
CA LYS A 2 6.92 23.26 -3.14
C LYS A 2 6.83 21.74 -3.33
N PRO A 3 7.61 21.12 -4.24
CA PRO A 3 7.60 19.68 -4.49
C PRO A 3 7.74 18.85 -3.21
N ARG A 4 8.61 19.30 -2.30
CA ARG A 4 8.80 18.73 -0.96
C ARG A 4 7.51 18.63 -0.13
N LEU A 5 6.63 19.63 -0.19
CA LEU A 5 5.37 19.60 0.54
C LEU A 5 4.41 18.56 -0.06
N VAL A 6 4.34 18.51 -1.40
CA VAL A 6 3.49 17.55 -2.13
C VAL A 6 3.91 16.11 -1.80
N LEU A 7 5.21 15.81 -1.78
CA LEU A 7 5.72 14.49 -1.39
C LEU A 7 5.41 14.12 0.06
N ARG A 8 5.41 15.09 0.98
CA ARG A 8 4.97 14.83 2.37
C ARG A 8 3.49 14.50 2.46
N LEU A 9 2.65 15.15 1.64
CA LEU A 9 1.23 14.81 1.56
C LEU A 9 1.02 13.41 0.98
N ALA A 10 1.77 13.03 -0.05
CA ALA A 10 1.74 11.66 -0.57
C ALA A 10 2.14 10.63 0.50
N ALA A 11 3.23 10.89 1.24
CA ALA A 11 3.65 10.04 2.34
C ALA A 11 2.59 9.95 3.46
N LEU A 12 1.89 11.06 3.75
CA LEU A 12 0.77 11.06 4.71
C LEU A 12 -0.38 10.19 4.22
N CYS A 13 -0.77 10.27 2.94
CA CYS A 13 -1.79 9.39 2.35
C CYS A 13 -1.42 7.92 2.54
N ILE A 14 -0.17 7.56 2.24
CA ILE A 14 0.31 6.18 2.40
C ILE A 14 0.32 5.78 3.88
N ALA A 15 0.66 6.68 4.80
CA ALA A 15 0.61 6.40 6.23
C ALA A 15 -0.83 6.14 6.72
N VAL A 16 -1.80 6.92 6.23
CA VAL A 16 -3.23 6.65 6.50
C VAL A 16 -3.64 5.29 5.94
N HIS A 17 -3.17 4.94 4.74
CA HIS A 17 -3.41 3.61 4.17
C HIS A 17 -2.81 2.51 5.07
N LEU A 18 -1.55 2.63 5.46
CA LEU A 18 -0.87 1.69 6.34
C LEU A 18 -1.65 1.46 7.64
N VAL A 19 -2.14 2.53 8.27
CA VAL A 19 -2.95 2.43 9.49
C VAL A 19 -4.28 1.74 9.22
N GLY A 20 -4.98 2.08 8.14
CA GLY A 20 -6.23 1.41 7.75
C GLY A 20 -6.02 -0.07 7.47
N HIS A 21 -4.95 -0.42 6.75
CA HIS A 21 -4.58 -1.79 6.47
C HIS A 21 -4.20 -2.53 7.77
N PHE A 22 -3.51 -1.89 8.71
CA PHE A 22 -3.22 -2.46 10.02
C PHE A 22 -4.50 -2.93 10.72
N PHE A 23 -5.49 -2.05 10.86
CA PHE A 23 -6.75 -2.43 11.48
C PHE A 23 -7.50 -3.51 10.70
N GLY A 24 -7.55 -3.42 9.37
CA GLY A 24 -8.21 -4.44 8.54
C GLY A 24 -7.55 -5.81 8.66
N HIS A 25 -6.22 -5.86 8.71
CA HIS A 25 -5.45 -7.10 8.80
C HIS A 25 -5.46 -7.72 10.20
N PHE A 26 -5.53 -6.92 11.27
CA PHE A 26 -5.64 -7.51 12.61
C PHE A 26 -7.08 -7.86 13.00
N SER A 27 -8.08 -7.37 12.27
CA SER A 27 -9.50 -7.63 12.57
C SER A 27 -10.22 -8.54 11.57
N TRP A 28 -9.62 -8.94 10.43
CA TRP A 28 -10.37 -9.65 9.37
C TRP A 28 -11.01 -10.97 9.80
N LYS A 29 -10.42 -11.65 10.81
CA LYS A 29 -10.90 -12.91 11.38
C LYS A 29 -12.07 -12.75 12.34
N GLU A 30 -12.30 -11.52 12.82
CA GLU A 30 -13.35 -11.21 13.79
C GLU A 30 -14.55 -10.63 13.04
N THR A 31 -15.67 -11.34 13.07
CA THR A 31 -16.90 -10.85 12.45
C THR A 31 -18.14 -11.40 13.13
N PRO A 32 -19.19 -10.59 13.30
CA PRO A 32 -20.49 -11.07 13.78
C PRO A 32 -21.29 -11.78 12.67
N ASP A 33 -20.86 -11.70 11.40
CA ASP A 33 -21.54 -12.33 10.27
C ASP A 33 -21.20 -13.84 10.22
N PRO A 34 -22.18 -14.74 10.45
CA PRO A 34 -21.94 -16.18 10.46
C PRO A 34 -21.48 -16.73 9.11
N VAL A 35 -21.87 -16.12 7.99
CA VAL A 35 -21.45 -16.56 6.65
C VAL A 35 -19.97 -16.25 6.46
N LYS A 36 -19.55 -15.03 6.78
CA LYS A 36 -18.15 -14.63 6.72
C LYS A 36 -17.30 -15.46 7.70
N GLN A 37 -17.81 -15.75 8.89
CA GLN A 37 -17.11 -16.58 9.87
C GLN A 37 -16.84 -18.00 9.36
N GLU A 38 -17.80 -18.62 8.66
CA GLU A 38 -17.58 -19.94 8.05
C GLU A 38 -16.52 -19.87 6.94
N VAL A 39 -16.52 -18.83 6.10
CA VAL A 39 -15.47 -18.65 5.08
C VAL A 39 -14.09 -18.49 5.73
N ILE A 40 -13.97 -17.69 6.79
CA ILE A 40 -12.72 -17.53 7.55
C ILE A 40 -12.25 -18.88 8.08
N ARG A 41 -13.15 -19.71 8.62
CA ARG A 41 -12.83 -21.07 9.09
C ARG A 41 -12.29 -21.96 7.96
N GLN A 42 -12.88 -21.89 6.77
CA GLN A 42 -12.43 -22.62 5.58
C GLN A 42 -11.11 -22.07 5.00
N MET A 43 -10.83 -20.78 5.18
CA MET A 43 -9.54 -20.21 4.77
C MET A 43 -8.42 -20.61 5.73
N THR A 44 -8.70 -20.67 7.03
CA THR A 44 -7.69 -20.83 8.08
C THR A 44 -7.46 -22.27 8.52
N GLY A 45 -8.45 -23.16 8.38
CA GLY A 45 -8.40 -24.54 8.85
C GLY A 45 -7.65 -25.50 7.91
N PRO A 46 -8.18 -25.76 6.70
CA PRO A 46 -7.54 -26.64 5.72
C PRO A 46 -6.13 -26.17 5.39
N ARG A 47 -5.16 -27.09 5.47
CA ARG A 47 -3.78 -26.88 5.01
C ARG A 47 -3.50 -27.84 3.88
N PHE A 48 -2.78 -27.36 2.89
CA PHE A 48 -2.36 -28.15 1.73
C PHE A 48 -0.92 -27.81 1.37
N GLU A 49 -0.28 -28.72 0.64
CA GLU A 49 1.07 -28.49 0.15
C GLU A 49 1.03 -27.52 -1.02
N PHE A 50 1.79 -26.43 -0.92
CA PHE A 50 1.97 -25.49 -2.01
C PHE A 50 3.42 -25.03 -2.03
N MET A 51 4.09 -25.25 -3.17
CA MET A 51 5.52 -24.98 -3.34
C MET A 51 6.40 -25.62 -2.23
N GLY A 52 6.07 -26.85 -1.81
CA GLY A 52 6.85 -27.62 -0.83
C GLY A 52 6.64 -27.23 0.64
N VAL A 53 5.65 -26.39 0.95
CA VAL A 53 5.30 -26.03 2.34
C VAL A 53 3.81 -26.27 2.61
N MET A 54 3.50 -26.76 3.82
CA MET A 54 2.12 -26.94 4.29
C MET A 54 1.57 -25.63 4.87
N ARG A 55 0.59 -25.03 4.20
CA ARG A 55 -0.03 -23.76 4.59
C ARG A 55 -1.53 -23.76 4.29
N SER A 56 -2.28 -22.93 5.01
CA SER A 56 -3.67 -22.61 4.67
C SER A 56 -3.75 -21.36 3.79
N MET A 57 -4.90 -21.11 3.15
CA MET A 57 -5.12 -19.84 2.45
C MET A 57 -5.05 -18.65 3.42
N GLY A 58 -5.47 -18.85 4.67
CA GLY A 58 -5.34 -17.87 5.75
C GLY A 58 -3.89 -17.54 6.05
N ASP A 59 -2.98 -18.53 6.09
CA ASP A 59 -1.55 -18.28 6.30
C ASP A 59 -0.97 -17.38 5.18
N TYR A 60 -1.37 -17.59 3.93
CA TYR A 60 -0.94 -16.74 2.81
C TYR A 60 -1.53 -15.33 2.89
N PHE A 61 -2.82 -15.21 3.22
CA PHE A 61 -3.46 -13.91 3.41
C PHE A 61 -2.77 -13.11 4.52
N GLU A 62 -2.39 -13.78 5.62
CA GLU A 62 -1.60 -13.18 6.70
C GLU A 62 -0.24 -12.69 6.19
N GLY A 63 0.52 -13.56 5.50
CA GLY A 63 1.83 -13.23 4.96
C GLY A 63 1.80 -12.04 3.99
N TYR A 64 0.83 -12.01 3.06
CA TYR A 64 0.68 -10.89 2.13
C TYR A 64 0.31 -9.58 2.84
N GLY A 65 -0.54 -9.63 3.86
CA GLY A 65 -0.84 -8.45 4.67
C GLY A 65 0.39 -7.87 5.38
N LEU A 66 1.24 -8.73 5.95
CA LEU A 66 2.49 -8.30 6.58
C LEU A 66 3.49 -7.72 5.57
N ILE A 67 3.60 -8.32 4.38
CA ILE A 67 4.43 -7.79 3.30
C ILE A 67 3.97 -6.37 2.91
N LEU A 68 2.66 -6.13 2.85
CA LEU A 68 2.14 -4.80 2.53
C LEU A 68 2.51 -3.75 3.58
N PHE A 69 2.59 -4.10 4.87
CA PHE A 69 3.11 -3.16 5.88
C PHE A 69 4.55 -2.75 5.60
N VAL A 70 5.40 -3.72 5.24
CA VAL A 70 6.80 -3.45 4.88
C VAL A 70 6.88 -2.57 3.64
N VAL A 71 6.09 -2.87 2.60
CA VAL A 71 6.06 -2.09 1.36
C VAL A 71 5.59 -0.66 1.59
N TYR A 72 4.53 -0.45 2.38
CA TYR A 72 4.06 0.90 2.72
C TYR A 72 5.09 1.66 3.56
N ALA A 73 5.65 1.05 4.60
CA ALA A 73 6.67 1.69 5.44
C ALA A 73 7.92 2.07 4.63
N MET A 74 8.38 1.17 3.76
CA MET A 74 9.48 1.42 2.84
C MET A 74 9.15 2.57 1.87
N SER A 75 7.95 2.57 1.29
CA SER A 75 7.52 3.61 0.36
C SER A 75 7.49 4.99 1.02
N ILE A 76 6.94 5.08 2.24
CA ILE A 76 6.97 6.29 3.06
C ILE A 76 8.42 6.76 3.28
N ALA A 77 9.30 5.86 3.70
CA ALA A 77 10.71 6.19 3.97
C ALA A 77 11.43 6.70 2.70
N LEU A 78 11.22 6.07 1.55
CA LEU A 78 11.80 6.47 0.28
C LEU A 78 11.28 7.83 -0.18
N ILE A 79 9.96 8.06 -0.11
CA ILE A 79 9.34 9.34 -0.48
C ILE A 79 9.85 10.48 0.42
N LEU A 80 9.90 10.25 1.74
CA LEU A 80 10.41 11.24 2.68
C LEU A 80 11.91 11.52 2.49
N SER A 81 12.68 10.51 2.07
CA SER A 81 14.10 10.67 1.73
C SER A 81 14.26 11.48 0.45
N ALA A 82 13.53 11.15 -0.61
CA ALA A 82 13.52 11.90 -1.88
C ALA A 82 13.06 13.35 -1.66
N ALA A 83 12.09 13.59 -0.78
CA ALA A 83 11.61 14.93 -0.44
C ALA A 83 12.69 15.84 0.21
N ARG A 84 13.77 15.27 0.79
CA ARG A 84 14.90 16.06 1.33
C ARG A 84 15.80 16.61 0.22
N TYR A 85 15.91 15.89 -0.89
CA TYR A 85 16.77 16.23 -2.02
C TYR A 85 16.00 16.80 -3.21
N ALA A 86 14.67 16.87 -3.10
CA ALA A 86 13.79 17.34 -4.16
C ALA A 86 14.20 18.73 -4.68
N ASP A 87 14.66 19.64 -3.83
CA ASP A 87 15.00 21.00 -4.26
C ASP A 87 16.43 21.10 -4.86
N SER A 88 17.31 20.11 -4.62
CA SER A 88 18.76 20.20 -4.95
C SER A 88 19.26 19.15 -5.94
N ASN A 89 18.53 18.05 -6.14
CA ASN A 89 18.94 16.98 -7.06
C ASN A 89 17.71 16.32 -7.72
N HIS A 90 17.25 16.93 -8.81
CA HIS A 90 15.98 16.63 -9.45
C HIS A 90 15.97 15.26 -10.14
N ASP A 91 17.08 14.87 -10.75
CA ASP A 91 17.19 13.59 -11.46
C ASP A 91 17.07 12.38 -10.53
N ILE A 92 17.75 12.42 -9.39
CA ILE A 92 17.68 11.34 -8.39
C ILE A 92 16.25 11.24 -7.83
N ALA A 93 15.64 12.39 -7.48
CA ALA A 93 14.27 12.42 -7.00
C ALA A 93 13.31 11.82 -8.04
N ARG A 94 13.42 12.23 -9.31
CA ARG A 94 12.57 11.72 -10.40
C ARG A 94 12.74 10.22 -10.62
N ASN A 95 13.98 9.72 -10.67
CA ASN A 95 14.25 8.31 -10.93
C ASN A 95 13.73 7.40 -9.82
N VAL A 96 13.75 7.85 -8.56
CA VAL A 96 13.18 7.10 -7.43
C VAL A 96 11.66 7.23 -7.39
N LEU A 97 11.12 8.42 -7.60
CA LEU A 97 9.69 8.70 -7.42
C LEU A 97 8.82 8.19 -8.56
N THR A 98 9.35 8.15 -9.79
CA THR A 98 8.58 7.69 -10.98
C THR A 98 8.01 6.28 -10.80
N PRO A 99 8.82 5.24 -10.49
CA PRO A 99 8.28 3.89 -10.31
C PRO A 99 7.32 3.80 -9.13
N ILE A 100 7.56 4.55 -8.04
CA ILE A 100 6.67 4.57 -6.87
C ILE A 100 5.32 5.20 -7.25
N GLY A 101 5.32 6.34 -7.94
CA GLY A 101 4.12 7.02 -8.39
C GLY A 101 3.25 6.15 -9.31
N ILE A 102 3.87 5.53 -10.32
CA ILE A 102 3.19 4.58 -11.22
C ILE A 102 2.63 3.39 -10.43
N GLY A 103 3.43 2.83 -9.50
CA GLY A 103 3.03 1.72 -8.65
C GLY A 103 1.78 2.04 -7.83
N TYR A 104 1.70 3.23 -7.21
CA TYR A 104 0.54 3.63 -6.43
C TYR A 104 -0.71 3.95 -7.27
N VAL A 105 -0.56 4.47 -8.48
CA VAL A 105 -1.68 4.62 -9.42
C VAL A 105 -2.23 3.25 -9.82
N ALA A 106 -1.35 2.31 -10.18
CA ALA A 106 -1.74 0.95 -10.52
C ALA A 106 -2.40 0.23 -9.32
N MET A 107 -1.83 0.39 -8.12
CA MET A 107 -2.39 -0.15 -6.88
C MET A 107 -3.78 0.41 -6.61
N GLY A 108 -3.98 1.72 -6.76
CA GLY A 108 -5.31 2.33 -6.61
C GLY A 108 -6.33 1.73 -7.56
N ALA A 109 -5.98 1.49 -8.83
CA ALA A 109 -6.86 0.84 -9.79
C ALA A 109 -7.21 -0.60 -9.38
N ILE A 110 -6.23 -1.38 -8.92
CA ILE A 110 -6.45 -2.76 -8.42
C ILE A 110 -7.38 -2.75 -7.21
N GLU A 111 -7.20 -1.80 -6.29
CA GLU A 111 -8.01 -1.68 -5.08
C GLU A 111 -9.46 -1.29 -5.36
N PHE A 112 -9.71 -0.46 -6.39
CA PHE A 112 -11.07 -0.18 -6.85
C PHE A 112 -11.77 -1.41 -7.43
N ILE A 113 -11.03 -2.32 -8.07
CA ILE A 113 -11.59 -3.52 -8.71
C ILE A 113 -11.86 -4.62 -7.68
N TYR A 114 -10.91 -4.88 -6.78
CA TYR A 114 -10.92 -6.07 -5.92
C TYR A 114 -11.16 -5.82 -4.43
N PHE A 115 -11.03 -4.57 -3.99
CA PHE A 115 -11.12 -4.21 -2.57
C PHE A 115 -12.29 -3.25 -2.34
N PHE A 116 -12.01 -2.01 -1.93
CA PHE A 116 -13.06 -1.04 -1.61
C PHE A 116 -12.61 0.39 -1.94
N PRO A 117 -13.57 1.30 -2.22
CA PRO A 117 -13.26 2.62 -2.78
C PRO A 117 -12.34 3.48 -1.92
N PHE A 118 -12.38 3.35 -0.60
CA PHE A 118 -11.54 4.14 0.30
C PHE A 118 -10.05 3.82 0.14
N ALA A 119 -9.68 2.53 0.13
CA ALA A 119 -8.31 2.09 -0.12
C ALA A 119 -7.82 2.59 -1.50
N GLY A 120 -8.61 2.31 -2.55
CA GLY A 120 -8.26 2.71 -3.92
C GLY A 120 -8.09 4.21 -4.10
N SER A 121 -8.95 5.01 -3.45
CA SER A 121 -8.85 6.48 -3.50
C SER A 121 -7.56 6.98 -2.87
N ILE A 122 -7.17 6.44 -1.70
CA ILE A 122 -5.97 6.87 -0.99
C ILE A 122 -4.70 6.51 -1.79
N SER A 123 -4.62 5.29 -2.33
CA SER A 123 -3.49 4.88 -3.17
C SER A 123 -3.39 5.70 -4.45
N LEU A 124 -4.52 5.93 -5.12
CA LEU A 124 -4.56 6.73 -6.35
C LEU A 124 -4.12 8.18 -6.07
N VAL A 125 -4.66 8.81 -5.02
CA VAL A 125 -4.27 10.17 -4.62
C VAL A 125 -2.78 10.23 -4.27
N ALA A 126 -2.25 9.24 -3.54
CA ALA A 126 -0.81 9.18 -3.25
C ALA A 126 0.03 9.12 -4.54
N GLY A 127 -0.33 8.24 -5.49
CA GLY A 127 0.35 8.12 -6.78
C GLY A 127 0.29 9.41 -7.60
N LEU A 128 -0.88 10.04 -7.69
CA LEU A 128 -1.08 11.31 -8.40
C LEU A 128 -0.30 12.46 -7.77
N LEU A 129 -0.23 12.53 -6.43
CA LEU A 129 0.60 13.53 -5.73
C LEU A 129 2.08 13.33 -6.01
N ILE A 130 2.57 12.09 -6.05
CA ILE A 130 3.97 11.79 -6.41
C ILE A 130 4.27 12.24 -7.85
N ILE A 131 3.38 11.91 -8.78
CA ILE A 131 3.52 12.31 -10.19
C ILE A 131 3.49 13.84 -10.32
N LEU A 132 2.56 14.51 -9.64
CA LEU A 132 2.50 15.97 -9.59
C LEU A 132 3.79 16.57 -9.02
N ALA A 133 4.34 15.99 -7.95
CA ALA A 133 5.59 16.46 -7.37
C ALA A 133 6.76 16.36 -8.35
N ILE A 134 6.83 15.30 -9.17
CA ILE A 134 7.84 15.15 -10.23
C ILE A 134 7.71 16.28 -11.26
N PHE A 135 6.49 16.59 -11.71
CA PHE A 135 6.26 17.68 -12.67
C PHE A 135 6.58 19.06 -12.09
N LEU A 136 6.33 19.28 -10.80
CA LEU A 136 6.69 20.52 -10.11
C LEU A 136 8.20 20.65 -9.85
N ASN A 137 8.97 19.57 -10.03
CA ASN A 137 10.41 19.50 -9.83
C ASN A 137 11.20 19.49 -11.14
N GLY A 138 10.54 19.49 -12.30
CA GLY A 138 11.17 19.66 -13.62
C GLY A 138 11.16 21.12 -14.02
#